data_AF-A0A316WY32-F1
#
_entry.id   AF-A0A316WY32-F1
#
_cell.length_a   1.000
_cell.length_b   1.000
_cell.length_c   1.000
_cell.angle_alpha   90.00
_cell.angle_beta   90.00
_cell.angle_gamma   90.00
#
_symmetry.space_group_name_H-M   'P 1'
#
loop_
_entity.id
_entity.type
_entity.pdbx_description
1 polymer ?
#
loop_
_entity_poly.entity_id
_entity_poly.type
_entity_poly.pdbx_seq_one_letter_code
_entity_poly.pdbx_strand_id
1 'polypeptide(L)'
;MSSYKYTIWFSILTIPLGFITILAGGGGHGTYFPILAIFPFSLLGTFFNEKISLFIGIVQLPVYGFLMDKFSTKKAFPIIIAVHVICMYITFMLRREYFFS
;
A
#
# COMPACT_ATOMS: atom_id res chain seq x y z
N MET A 1 -8.69 10.94 25.07
CA MET A 1 -7.81 10.04 24.29
C MET A 1 -8.37 9.96 22.88
N SER A 2 -7.57 10.30 21.86
CA SER A 2 -7.91 9.86 20.50
C SER A 2 -7.90 8.33 20.51
N SER A 3 -9.05 7.72 20.24
CA SER A 3 -9.12 6.28 20.06
C SER A 3 -8.35 5.98 18.77
N TYR A 4 -7.24 5.23 18.85
CA TYR A 4 -6.44 4.81 17.69
C TYR A 4 -7.16 3.73 16.86
N LYS A 5 -8.47 3.92 16.67
CA LYS A 5 -9.38 2.96 16.09
C LYS A 5 -8.94 2.63 14.67
N TYR A 6 -8.72 3.64 13.82
CA TYR A 6 -8.34 3.39 12.44
C TYR A 6 -6.94 2.79 12.34
N THR A 7 -5.99 3.25 13.16
CA THR A 7 -4.64 2.68 13.25
C THR A 7 -4.67 1.19 13.56
N ILE A 8 -5.46 0.77 14.57
CA ILE A 8 -5.59 -0.64 14.96
C ILE A 8 -6.25 -1.44 13.83
N TRP A 9 -7.38 -0.97 13.29
CA TRP A 9 -8.08 -1.68 12.21
C TRP A 9 -7.21 -1.84 10.96
N PHE A 10 -6.49 -0.80 10.57
CA PHE A 10 -5.63 -0.84 9.38
C PHE A 10 -4.39 -1.71 9.62
N SER A 11 -3.84 -1.71 10.83
CA SER A 11 -2.77 -2.65 11.22
C SER A 11 -3.24 -4.11 11.11
N ILE A 12 -4.42 -4.43 11.63
CA ILE A 12 -4.99 -5.78 11.54
C ILE A 12 -5.25 -6.16 10.07
N LEU A 13 -5.81 -5.25 9.27
CA LEU A 13 -6.10 -5.48 7.85
C LEU A 13 -4.84 -5.64 6.99
N THR A 14 -3.70 -5.10 7.42
CA THR A 14 -2.43 -5.25 6.70
C THR A 14 -2.04 -6.71 6.52
N ILE A 15 -2.30 -7.56 7.51
CA ILE A 15 -1.93 -8.98 7.48
C ILE A 15 -2.69 -9.76 6.39
N PRO A 16 -4.04 -9.84 6.39
CA PRO A 16 -4.77 -10.59 5.38
C PRO A 16 -4.61 -9.97 3.99
N LEU A 17 -4.55 -8.64 3.88
CA LEU A 17 -4.32 -7.99 2.59
C LEU A 17 -2.93 -8.27 2.05
N GLY A 18 -1.90 -8.22 2.91
CA GLY A 18 -0.54 -8.61 2.57
C GLY A 18 -0.48 -10.06 2.08
N PHE A 19 -1.12 -10.97 2.80
CA PHE A 19 -1.21 -12.38 2.41
C PHE A 19 -1.84 -12.57 1.03
N ILE A 20 -2.98 -11.91 0.76
CA ILE A 20 -3.64 -11.93 -0.56
C ILE A 20 -2.69 -11.44 -1.65
N THR A 21 -1.93 -10.36 -1.40
CA THR A 21 -1.01 -9.81 -2.40
C THR A 21 0.14 -10.75 -2.71
N ILE A 22 0.65 -11.49 -1.71
CA ILE A 22 1.70 -12.49 -1.88
C ILE A 22 1.17 -13.70 -2.68
N LEU A 23 -0.03 -14.19 -2.35
CA LEU A 23 -0.67 -15.28 -3.08
C LEU A 23 -0.89 -14.91 -4.55
N ALA A 24 -1.40 -13.69 -4.80
CA ALA A 24 -1.62 -13.20 -6.15
C ALA A 24 -0.33 -13.05 -6.97
N GLY A 25 0.78 -12.71 -6.31
CA GLY A 25 2.11 -12.63 -6.94
C GLY A 25 2.66 -14.00 -7.38
N GLY A 26 2.10 -15.11 -6.87
CA GLY A 26 2.38 -16.46 -7.37
C GLY A 26 3.87 -16.85 -7.41
N GLY A 27 4.69 -16.31 -6.50
CA GLY A 27 6.14 -16.54 -6.49
C GLY A 27 6.91 -15.96 -7.69
N GLY A 28 6.31 -15.00 -8.42
CA GLY A 28 6.91 -14.38 -9.62
C GLY A 28 6.23 -14.76 -10.94
N HIS A 29 5.29 -15.72 -10.92
CA HIS A 29 4.49 -16.10 -12.09
C HIS A 29 3.04 -15.60 -12.02
N GLY A 30 2.68 -14.91 -10.94
CA GLY A 30 1.35 -14.34 -10.75
C GLY A 30 1.25 -12.90 -11.23
N THR A 31 0.25 -12.19 -10.72
CA THR A 31 0.01 -10.78 -11.06
C THR A 31 0.46 -9.85 -9.94
N TYR A 32 1.15 -8.77 -10.32
CA TYR A 32 1.52 -7.70 -9.40
C TYR A 32 0.38 -6.70 -9.16
N PHE A 33 -0.76 -6.85 -9.83
CA PHE A 33 -1.85 -5.90 -9.74
C PHE A 33 -2.40 -5.72 -8.31
N PRO A 34 -2.57 -6.78 -7.49
CA PRO A 34 -3.05 -6.61 -6.12
C PRO A 34 -2.06 -5.87 -5.21
N ILE A 35 -0.75 -6.12 -5.34
CA ILE A 35 0.24 -5.39 -4.55
C ILE A 35 0.32 -3.93 -4.98
N LEU A 36 0.14 -3.62 -6.27
CA LEU A 36 0.00 -2.24 -6.75
C LEU A 36 -1.23 -1.56 -6.14
N ALA A 37 -2.38 -2.22 -6.16
CA ALA A 37 -3.65 -1.65 -5.72
C ALA A 37 -3.73 -1.45 -4.21
N ILE A 38 -3.07 -2.32 -3.43
CA ILE A 38 -3.18 -2.31 -1.96
C ILE A 38 -1.96 -1.66 -1.33
N PHE A 39 -0.75 -1.92 -1.84
CA PHE A 39 0.52 -1.45 -1.27
C PHE A 39 1.42 -0.78 -2.33
N PRO A 40 0.96 0.28 -3.02
CA PRO A 40 1.73 0.94 -4.09
C PRO A 40 3.09 1.47 -3.60
N PHE A 41 3.21 1.84 -2.32
CA PHE A 41 4.47 2.31 -1.74
C PHE A 41 5.50 1.20 -1.56
N SER A 42 5.07 -0.05 -1.39
CA SER A 42 5.96 -1.21 -1.34
C SER A 42 6.69 -1.41 -2.67
N LEU A 43 6.02 -1.08 -3.78
CA LEU A 43 6.57 -1.16 -5.12
C LEU A 43 7.43 0.04 -5.50
N LEU A 44 7.29 1.20 -4.86
CA LEU A 44 8.15 2.36 -5.12
C LEU A 44 9.64 2.04 -4.90
N GLY A 45 9.97 1.20 -3.91
CA GLY A 45 11.36 0.78 -3.65
C GLY A 45 12.01 0.11 -4.86
N THR A 46 11.21 -0.56 -5.71
CA THR A 46 11.72 -1.19 -6.92
C THR A 46 12.33 -0.20 -7.91
N PHE A 47 11.96 1.08 -7.87
CA PHE A 47 12.58 2.12 -8.69
C PHE A 47 14.07 2.30 -8.39
N PHE A 48 14.47 2.16 -7.12
CA PHE A 48 15.85 2.36 -6.66
C PHE A 48 16.71 1.09 -6.74
N ASN A 49 16.36 0.14 -7.63
CA ASN A 49 16.94 -1.20 -7.71
C ASN A 49 16.81 -2.04 -6.43
N GLU A 50 15.94 -1.64 -5.50
CA GLU A 50 15.63 -2.47 -4.35
C GLU A 50 14.62 -3.56 -4.72
N LYS A 51 14.58 -4.64 -3.96
CA LYS A 51 13.45 -5.58 -4.00
C LYS A 51 12.19 -4.87 -3.51
N ILE A 52 11.02 -5.47 -3.74
CA ILE A 52 9.75 -5.01 -3.17
C ILE A 52 9.93 -4.77 -1.66
N SER A 53 9.70 -3.53 -1.21
CA SER A 53 10.00 -3.11 0.16
C SER A 53 8.85 -3.45 1.10
N LEU A 54 8.87 -4.68 1.60
CA LEU A 54 7.84 -5.21 2.50
C LEU A 54 7.64 -4.34 3.75
N PHE A 55 8.72 -3.76 4.29
CA PHE A 55 8.64 -2.86 5.45
C PHE A 55 7.77 -1.63 5.16
N ILE A 56 7.93 -1.01 3.99
CA ILE A 56 7.12 0.14 3.58
C ILE A 56 5.67 -0.29 3.40
N GLY A 57 5.42 -1.44 2.76
CA GLY A 57 4.07 -2.01 2.62
C GLY A 57 3.37 -2.27 3.96
N ILE A 58 4.08 -2.87 4.93
CA ILE A 58 3.56 -3.18 6.26
C ILE A 58 3.18 -1.91 7.02
N VAL A 59 4.00 -0.85 6.91
CA VAL A 59 3.77 0.41 7.63
C VAL A 59 2.71 1.28 6.94
N GLN A 60 2.46 1.07 5.64
CA GLN A 60 1.59 1.91 4.82
C GLN A 60 0.18 2.11 5.40
N LEU A 61 -0.55 1.02 5.65
CA LEU A 61 -1.93 1.10 6.17
C LEU A 61 -1.99 1.59 7.62
N PRO A 62 -1.13 1.15 8.55
CA PRO A 62 -1.04 1.75 9.89
C PRO A 62 -0.85 3.27 9.86
N VAL A 63 -0.01 3.79 8.95
CA VAL A 63 0.19 5.23 8.78
C VAL A 63 -1.10 5.92 8.30
N TYR A 64 -1.85 5.32 7.36
CA TYR A 64 -3.14 5.87 6.96
C TYR A 64 -4.13 5.93 8.13
N GLY A 65 -4.22 4.86 8.92
CA GLY A 65 -5.05 4.82 10.11
C GLY A 65 -4.64 5.88 11.14
N PHE A 66 -3.35 6.05 11.38
CA PHE A 66 -2.81 7.08 12.28
C PHE A 66 -3.15 8.50 11.82
N LEU A 67 -3.00 8.79 10.53
CA LEU A 67 -3.37 10.10 9.97
C LEU A 67 -4.86 10.38 10.13
N MET A 68 -5.72 9.36 9.95
CA MET A 68 -7.17 9.48 10.16
C MET A 68 -7.53 9.73 11.63
N ASP A 69 -6.88 9.03 12.56
CA ASP A 69 -7.07 9.21 14.00
C ASP A 69 -6.54 10.58 14.51
N LYS A 70 -5.49 11.12 13.87
CA LYS A 70 -4.85 12.38 14.27
C LYS A 70 -5.52 13.64 13.69
N PHE A 71 -5.90 13.61 12.42
CA PHE A 71 -6.34 14.82 11.69
C PHE A 71 -7.84 14.85 11.38
N SER A 72 -8.62 13.90 11.91
CA SER A 72 -9.99 13.58 11.52
C SER A 72 -10.10 12.91 10.16
N THR A 73 -10.92 11.86 10.09
CA THR A 73 -11.26 11.12 8.87
C THR A 73 -11.66 12.04 7.73
N LYS A 74 -12.49 13.07 7.97
CA LYS A 74 -13.00 13.94 6.89
C LYS A 74 -11.89 14.74 6.19
N LYS A 75 -10.80 15.07 6.89
CA LYS A 75 -9.67 15.82 6.33
C LYS A 75 -8.59 14.87 5.79
N ALA A 76 -8.26 13.84 6.55
CA ALA A 76 -7.18 12.91 6.20
C ALA A 76 -7.53 11.98 5.05
N PHE A 77 -8.76 11.45 5.02
CA PHE A 77 -9.16 10.44 4.03
C PHE A 77 -8.99 10.88 2.57
N PRO A 78 -9.48 12.05 2.11
CA PRO A 78 -9.29 12.47 0.72
C PRO A 78 -7.81 12.65 0.36
N ILE A 79 -6.99 13.14 1.29
CA ILE A 79 -5.55 13.32 1.09
C ILE A 79 -4.85 11.96 0.96
N ILE A 80 -5.18 11.01 1.84
CA ILE A 80 -4.63 9.64 1.80
C ILE A 80 -4.97 8.98 0.47
N ILE A 81 -6.23 9.05 0.03
CA ILE A 81 -6.66 8.49 -1.26
C ILE A 81 -5.93 9.16 -2.42
N ALA A 82 -5.83 10.48 -2.44
CA ALA A 82 -5.11 11.20 -3.49
C ALA A 82 -3.64 10.76 -3.57
N VAL A 83 -2.94 10.74 -2.43
CA VAL A 83 -1.54 10.32 -2.32
C VAL A 83 -1.37 8.86 -2.75
N HIS A 84 -2.28 7.98 -2.34
CA HIS A 84 -2.29 6.56 -2.69
C HIS A 84 -2.46 6.36 -4.20
N VAL A 85 -3.46 6.99 -4.81
CA VAL A 85 -3.75 6.89 -6.25
C VAL A 85 -2.62 7.48 -7.09
N ILE A 86 -2.05 8.62 -6.67
CA ILE A 86 -0.87 9.20 -7.32
C ILE A 86 0.30 8.21 -7.25
N CYS A 87 0.55 7.61 -6.09
CA CYS A 87 1.59 6.60 -5.94
C CYS A 87 1.34 5.37 -6.83
N MET A 88 0.10 4.86 -6.88
CA MET A 88 -0.28 3.78 -7.78
C MET A 88 0.01 4.14 -9.24
N TYR A 89 -0.40 5.32 -9.67
CA TYR A 89 -0.19 5.78 -11.04
C TYR A 89 1.29 5.90 -11.39
N ILE A 90 2.09 6.53 -10.51
CA ILE A 90 3.53 6.67 -10.69
C ILE A 90 4.19 5.29 -10.79
N THR A 91 3.92 4.41 -9.84
CA THR A 91 4.49 3.05 -9.84
C THR A 91 4.07 2.29 -11.10
N PHE A 92 2.80 2.37 -11.50
CA PHE A 92 2.30 1.72 -12.71
C PHE A 92 3.00 2.23 -13.97
N MET A 93 3.19 3.55 -14.09
CA MET A 93 3.87 4.13 -15.25
C MET A 93 5.36 3.77 -15.29
N LEU A 94 6.03 3.77 -14.14
CA LEU A 94 7.46 3.44 -14.04
C LEU A 94 7.75 1.95 -14.22
N ARG A 95 6.81 1.07 -13.88
CA ARG A 95 6.97 -0.39 -13.85
C ARG A 95 5.93 -1.13 -14.67
N ARG A 96 5.43 -0.49 -15.74
CA ARG A 96 4.36 -1.01 -16.61
C ARG A 96 4.65 -2.43 -17.10
N GLU A 97 5.90 -2.71 -17.45
CA GLU A 97 6.38 -4.02 -17.94
C GLU A 97 6.13 -5.18 -16.97
N TYR A 98 6.14 -4.95 -15.65
CA TYR A 98 5.84 -5.97 -14.65
C TYR A 98 4.37 -6.40 -14.64
N PHE A 99 3.47 -5.60 -15.23
CA PHE A 99 2.03 -5.87 -15.22
C PHE A 99 1.51 -6.52 -16.52
N PHE A 100 2.32 -6.56 -17.58
CA PHE A 100 1.92 -7.06 -18.90
C PHE A 100 2.93 -8.07 -19.49
N SER A 101 3.85 -8.58 -18.68
CA SER A 101 4.81 -9.64 -19.07
C SER A 101 4.20 -11.03 -18.99
#